data_AF-A0A022S5A8-F1
#
_entry.id   AF-A0A022S5A8-F1
#
_cell.length_a   1.000
_cell.length_b   1.000
_cell.length_c   1.000
_cell.angle_alpha   90.00
_cell.angle_beta   90.00
_cell.angle_gamma   90.00
#
_symmetry.space_group_name_H-M   'P 1'
#
loop_
_entity.id
_entity.type
_entity.pdbx_description
1 polymer ?
#
loop_
_entity_poly.entity_id
_entity_poly.type
_entity_poly.pdbx_seq_one_letter_code
_entity_poly.pdbx_strand_id
1 'polypeptide(L)'
;MAANLYNTHVKLLAFDFLSLSPNPRDTSSFSRKGVPLSRAETVGYVVTRDLKYGRFLRFTIDDGTGCIACVLWLNQLTSPHFSRRDPSDVRSIASMAEKLASEIQLGDVARVRGRITVFRGTVQITVSDVAFETDPNAQVLHWLDCVRLSKKCYD
;
A
#
# COMPACT_ATOMS: atom_id res chain seq x y z
N MET A 1 26.39 8.27 -1.46
CA MET A 1 25.66 8.01 -0.19
C MET A 1 24.42 7.21 -0.54
N ALA A 2 24.22 6.04 0.05
CA ALA A 2 22.96 5.31 -0.11
C ALA A 2 21.82 6.13 0.51
N ALA A 3 20.76 6.40 -0.25
CA ALA A 3 19.62 7.15 0.26
C ALA A 3 18.91 6.35 1.36
N ASN A 4 18.68 6.96 2.53
CA ASN A 4 17.86 6.34 3.56
C ASN A 4 16.38 6.48 3.16
N LEU A 5 15.79 5.40 2.64
CA LEU A 5 14.40 5.36 2.18
C LEU A 5 13.45 4.75 3.21
N TYR A 6 13.93 4.45 4.41
CA TYR A 6 13.08 3.95 5.49
C TYR A 6 11.98 4.97 5.79
N ASN A 7 10.73 4.51 5.88
CA ASN A 7 9.52 5.33 6.03
C ASN A 7 9.17 6.26 4.85
N THR A 8 9.83 6.15 3.70
CA THR A 8 9.41 6.81 2.47
C THR A 8 8.45 5.91 1.69
N HIS A 9 7.34 6.44 1.18
CA HIS A 9 6.49 5.70 0.23
C HIS A 9 7.22 5.59 -1.11
N VAL A 10 8.04 4.55 -1.27
CA VAL A 10 8.74 4.30 -2.53
C VAL A 10 7.75 3.85 -3.61
N LYS A 11 7.97 4.29 -4.85
CA LYS A 11 7.10 3.94 -5.97
C LYS A 11 7.60 2.63 -6.55
N LEU A 12 6.73 1.61 -6.57
CA LEU A 12 7.07 0.27 -6.99
C LEU A 12 5.99 -0.31 -7.90
N LEU A 13 6.40 -1.12 -8.85
CA LEU A 13 5.49 -1.93 -9.67
C LEU A 13 5.15 -3.24 -8.97
N ALA A 14 4.05 -3.89 -9.34
CA ALA A 14 3.59 -5.14 -8.72
C ALA A 14 4.67 -6.22 -8.76
N PHE A 15 5.37 -6.40 -9.89
CA PHE A 15 6.46 -7.37 -9.97
C PHE A 15 7.62 -7.06 -9.00
N ASP A 16 7.89 -5.78 -8.75
CA ASP A 16 8.91 -5.36 -7.78
C ASP A 16 8.50 -5.77 -6.38
N PHE A 17 7.25 -5.53 -5.99
CA PHE A 17 6.71 -5.95 -4.68
C PHE A 17 6.85 -7.46 -4.47
N LEU A 18 6.53 -8.26 -5.49
CA LEU A 18 6.59 -9.71 -5.44
C LEU A 18 8.02 -10.25 -5.35
N SER A 19 9.02 -9.43 -5.69
CA SER A 19 10.44 -9.75 -5.55
C SER A 19 11.07 -9.31 -4.22
N LEU A 20 10.33 -8.58 -3.38
CA LEU A 20 10.86 -8.08 -2.11
C LEU A 20 11.12 -9.23 -1.14
N SER A 21 12.27 -9.16 -0.46
CA SER A 21 12.62 -10.07 0.63
C SER A 21 12.41 -9.39 1.98
N PRO A 22 11.76 -10.03 2.96
CA PRO A 22 11.72 -9.51 4.33
C PRO A 22 13.14 -9.41 4.88
N ASN A 23 13.43 -8.35 5.62
CA ASN A 23 14.72 -8.24 6.31
C ASN A 23 14.74 -9.22 7.50
N PRO A 24 15.73 -10.14 7.60
CA PRO A 24 15.80 -11.11 8.69
C PRO A 24 15.92 -10.48 10.09
N ARG A 25 16.44 -9.25 10.17
CA ARG A 25 16.68 -8.55 11.44
C ARG A 25 15.56 -7.58 11.84
N ASP A 26 14.70 -7.20 10.89
CA ASP A 26 13.61 -6.26 11.11
C ASP A 26 12.42 -6.66 10.23
N THR A 27 11.45 -7.34 10.82
CA THR A 27 10.23 -7.81 10.15
C THR A 27 9.29 -6.68 9.70
N SER A 28 9.56 -5.43 10.12
CA SER A 28 8.86 -4.24 9.64
C SER A 28 9.47 -3.65 8.37
N SER A 29 10.60 -4.22 7.91
CA SER A 29 11.32 -3.77 6.72
C SER A 29 11.54 -4.89 5.70
N PHE A 30 11.69 -4.47 4.46
CA PHE A 30 11.93 -5.29 3.30
C PHE A 30 13.20 -4.79 2.61
N SER A 31 13.89 -5.65 1.87
CA SER A 31 15.08 -5.28 1.14
C SER A 31 14.86 -5.43 -0.35
N ARG A 32 15.22 -4.37 -1.08
CA ARG A 32 15.47 -4.41 -2.52
C ARG A 32 16.94 -4.09 -2.73
N LYS A 33 17.71 -5.06 -3.22
CA LYS A 33 19.16 -4.91 -3.49
C LYS A 33 19.96 -4.30 -2.32
N GLY A 34 19.57 -4.61 -1.08
CA GLY A 34 20.24 -4.12 0.13
C GLY A 34 19.70 -2.78 0.66
N VAL A 35 18.79 -2.12 -0.06
CA VAL A 35 18.12 -0.90 0.39
C VAL A 35 16.89 -1.27 1.23
N PRO A 36 16.82 -0.84 2.51
CA PRO A 36 15.68 -1.12 3.38
C PRO A 36 14.47 -0.25 3.02
N LEU A 37 13.32 -0.88 2.86
CA LEU A 37 12.03 -0.31 2.49
C LEU A 37 10.98 -0.70 3.52
N SER A 38 10.09 0.22 3.91
CA SER A 38 8.99 -0.09 4.85
C SER A 38 7.62 0.39 4.38
N ARG A 39 7.59 1.30 3.40
CA ARG A 39 6.37 1.91 2.88
C ARG A 39 6.45 2.01 1.37
N ALA A 40 5.30 2.01 0.71
CA ALA A 40 5.25 2.07 -0.73
C ALA A 40 4.02 2.79 -1.26
N GLU A 41 4.10 3.11 -2.55
CA GLU A 41 3.03 3.62 -3.40
C GLU A 41 2.93 2.73 -4.65
N THR A 42 1.72 2.41 -5.05
CA THR A 42 1.40 1.71 -6.31
C THR A 42 0.22 2.39 -6.99
N VAL A 43 0.11 2.25 -8.32
CA VAL A 43 -1.02 2.74 -9.11
C VAL A 43 -1.43 1.66 -10.09
N GLY A 44 -2.73 1.39 -10.16
CA GLY A 44 -3.29 0.43 -11.12
C GLY A 44 -4.79 0.30 -10.95
N TYR A 45 -5.37 -0.68 -11.64
CA TYR A 45 -6.79 -0.98 -11.58
C TYR A 45 -7.14 -1.80 -10.35
N VAL A 46 -8.25 -1.48 -9.70
CA VAL A 46 -8.85 -2.31 -8.66
C VAL A 46 -9.51 -3.52 -9.34
N VAL A 47 -8.91 -4.71 -9.18
CA VAL A 47 -9.37 -5.95 -9.84
C VAL A 47 -10.07 -6.93 -8.91
N THR A 48 -9.93 -6.77 -7.59
CA THR A 48 -10.71 -7.52 -6.60
C THR A 48 -11.24 -6.62 -5.51
N ARG A 49 -12.34 -7.02 -4.86
CA ARG A 49 -12.92 -6.31 -3.72
C ARG A 49 -13.62 -7.30 -2.77
N ASP A 50 -13.10 -7.45 -1.57
CA ASP A 50 -13.61 -8.35 -0.52
C ASP A 50 -13.75 -7.58 0.80
N LEU A 51 -14.97 -7.13 1.08
CA LEU A 51 -15.32 -6.37 2.28
C LEU A 51 -15.73 -7.32 3.42
N LYS A 52 -15.03 -7.22 4.55
CA LYS A 52 -15.43 -7.83 5.83
C LYS A 52 -15.83 -6.70 6.78
N TYR A 53 -17.14 -6.49 6.93
CA TYR A 53 -17.72 -5.42 7.77
C TYR A 53 -17.11 -5.40 9.18
N GLY A 54 -16.76 -4.18 9.65
CA GLY A 54 -16.13 -3.96 10.96
C GLY A 54 -14.73 -4.57 11.13
N ARG A 55 -14.13 -5.11 10.06
CA ARG A 55 -12.81 -5.77 10.10
C ARG A 55 -11.84 -5.15 9.11
N PHE A 56 -12.06 -5.35 7.81
CA PHE A 56 -11.20 -4.81 6.76
C PHE A 56 -11.87 -4.87 5.39
N LEU A 57 -11.41 -4.03 4.48
CA LEU A 57 -11.57 -4.20 3.05
C LEU A 57 -10.25 -4.73 2.48
N ARG A 58 -10.30 -5.86 1.77
CA ARG A 58 -9.18 -6.36 0.98
C ARG A 58 -9.50 -6.17 -0.50
N PHE A 59 -8.58 -5.58 -1.23
CA PHE A 59 -8.69 -5.38 -2.68
C PHE A 59 -7.33 -5.64 -3.32
N THR A 60 -7.28 -5.65 -4.65
CA THR A 60 -6.04 -5.91 -5.38
C THR A 60 -5.86 -4.86 -6.45
N ILE A 61 -4.64 -4.34 -6.56
CA ILE A 61 -4.23 -3.43 -7.62
C ILE A 61 -3.47 -4.23 -8.67
N ASP A 62 -3.92 -4.14 -9.92
CA ASP A 62 -3.23 -4.64 -11.11
C ASP A 62 -2.65 -3.46 -11.90
N ASP A 63 -1.34 -3.43 -12.04
CA ASP A 63 -0.61 -2.41 -12.78
C ASP A 63 -0.03 -2.93 -14.11
N GLY A 64 -0.51 -4.08 -14.60
CA GLY A 64 -0.04 -4.73 -15.82
C GLY A 64 1.25 -5.54 -15.66
N THR A 65 1.94 -5.43 -14.52
CA THR A 65 3.15 -6.21 -14.22
C THR A 65 2.92 -7.33 -13.21
N GLY A 66 1.73 -7.35 -12.61
CA GLY A 66 1.33 -8.28 -11.58
C GLY A 66 0.20 -7.70 -10.74
N CYS A 67 -0.13 -8.39 -9.66
CA CYS A 67 -1.20 -7.99 -8.75
C CYS A 67 -0.68 -7.87 -7.32
N ILE A 68 -0.98 -6.76 -6.65
CA ILE A 68 -0.61 -6.55 -5.24
C ILE A 68 -1.87 -6.41 -4.38
N ALA A 69 -1.94 -7.21 -3.32
CA ALA A 69 -3.04 -7.12 -2.36
C ALA A 69 -2.90 -5.85 -1.51
N CYS A 70 -4.01 -5.16 -1.31
CA CYS A 70 -4.13 -3.98 -0.46
C CYS A 70 -5.17 -4.25 0.64
N VAL A 71 -4.84 -3.94 1.88
CA VAL A 71 -5.69 -4.16 3.05
C VAL A 71 -5.94 -2.84 3.76
N LEU A 72 -7.18 -2.37 3.72
CA LEU A 72 -7.68 -1.23 4.48
C LEU A 72 -8.38 -1.75 5.73
N TRP A 73 -7.83 -1.46 6.92
CA TRP A 73 -8.43 -1.87 8.19
C TRP A 73 -9.65 -1.02 8.52
N LEU A 74 -10.69 -1.66 9.05
CA LEU A 74 -11.99 -1.05 9.42
C LEU A 74 -12.37 -1.35 10.88
N ASN A 75 -11.37 -1.67 11.70
CA ASN A 75 -11.52 -2.09 13.10
C ASN A 75 -10.95 -1.07 14.08
N GLN A 76 -10.88 0.21 13.69
CA GLN A 76 -10.29 1.29 14.49
C GLN A 76 -10.94 1.39 15.88
N LEU A 77 -12.26 1.21 15.95
CA LEU A 77 -13.04 1.31 17.19
C LEU A 77 -12.97 0.07 18.08
N THR A 78 -12.55 -1.08 17.55
CA THR A 78 -12.55 -2.37 18.27
C THR A 78 -11.14 -2.90 18.52
N SER A 79 -10.14 -2.42 17.79
CA SER A 79 -8.76 -2.88 17.90
C SER A 79 -8.03 -2.27 19.10
N PRO A 80 -7.40 -3.09 19.97
CA PRO A 80 -6.59 -2.60 21.09
C PRO A 80 -5.44 -1.69 20.67
N HIS A 81 -5.00 -1.75 19.40
CA HIS A 81 -3.96 -0.88 18.85
C HIS A 81 -4.29 0.62 18.99
N PHE A 82 -5.58 0.98 18.99
CA PHE A 82 -6.03 2.37 19.10
C PHE A 82 -6.38 2.79 20.52
N SER A 83 -6.29 1.89 21.51
CA SER A 83 -6.70 2.15 22.91
C SER A 83 -5.96 3.31 23.58
N ARG A 84 -4.73 3.63 23.13
CA ARG A 84 -3.89 4.71 23.67
C ARG A 84 -4.08 6.06 22.96
N ARG A 85 -4.90 6.12 21.91
CA ARG A 85 -5.14 7.34 21.14
C ARG A 85 -6.36 8.08 21.66
N ASP A 86 -6.41 9.38 21.37
CA ASP A 86 -7.58 10.18 21.68
C ASP A 86 -8.83 9.60 20.97
N PRO A 87 -9.96 9.39 21.70
CA PRO A 87 -11.16 8.80 21.10
C PRO A 87 -11.73 9.58 19.91
N SER A 88 -11.58 10.90 19.86
CA SER A 88 -12.07 11.72 18.75
C SER A 88 -11.23 11.53 17.48
N ASP A 89 -9.91 11.40 17.62
CA ASP A 89 -9.02 11.05 16.52
C ASP A 89 -9.34 9.66 15.97
N VAL A 90 -9.56 8.68 16.85
CA VAL A 90 -9.90 7.31 16.44
C VAL A 90 -11.21 7.27 15.66
N ARG A 91 -12.24 8.02 16.10
CA ARG A 91 -13.50 8.15 15.35
C ARG A 91 -13.31 8.78 13.98
N SER A 92 -12.46 9.80 13.87
CA SER A 92 -12.17 10.46 12.60
C SER A 92 -11.46 9.52 11.63
N ILE A 93 -10.49 8.75 12.11
CA ILE A 93 -9.79 7.74 11.30
C ILE A 93 -10.76 6.62 10.87
N ALA A 94 -11.64 6.17 11.78
CA ALA A 94 -12.66 5.16 11.47
C ALA A 94 -13.59 5.64 10.36
N SER A 95 -14.14 6.85 10.48
CA SER A 95 -15.04 7.45 9.50
C SER A 95 -14.36 7.63 8.14
N MET A 96 -13.10 8.06 8.10
CA MET A 96 -12.34 8.18 6.85
C MET A 96 -12.12 6.80 6.21
N ALA A 97 -11.79 5.77 6.99
CA ALA A 97 -11.59 4.42 6.48
C ALA A 97 -12.90 3.81 5.94
N GLU A 98 -14.03 4.05 6.60
CA GLU A 98 -15.35 3.63 6.12
C GLU A 98 -15.72 4.31 4.80
N LYS A 99 -15.47 5.63 4.71
CA LYS A 99 -15.68 6.40 3.49
C LYS A 99 -14.84 5.83 2.34
N LEU A 100 -13.53 5.66 2.53
CA LEU A 100 -12.65 5.07 1.52
C LEU A 100 -13.12 3.66 1.11
N ALA A 101 -13.56 2.83 2.07
CA ALA A 101 -14.07 1.50 1.76
C ALA A 101 -15.34 1.51 0.90
N SER A 102 -16.18 2.55 1.03
CA SER A 102 -17.36 2.75 0.17
C SER A 102 -17.00 3.27 -1.22
N GLU A 103 -15.93 4.07 -1.34
CA GLU A 103 -15.51 4.69 -2.60
C GLU A 103 -14.70 3.74 -3.47
N ILE A 104 -13.92 2.82 -2.89
CA ILE A 104 -13.10 1.86 -3.65
C ILE A 104 -14.03 0.84 -4.34
N GLN A 105 -14.09 0.90 -5.67
CA GLN A 105 -14.87 0.00 -6.52
C GLN A 105 -14.01 -0.74 -7.54
N LEU A 106 -14.55 -1.85 -8.07
CA LEU A 106 -13.90 -2.60 -9.15
C LEU A 106 -13.82 -1.73 -10.41
N GLY A 107 -12.67 -1.77 -11.09
CA GLY A 107 -12.42 -1.00 -12.31
C GLY A 107 -11.89 0.42 -12.08
N ASP A 108 -11.85 0.91 -10.84
CA ASP A 108 -11.25 2.19 -10.53
C ASP A 108 -9.73 2.15 -10.75
N VAL A 109 -9.16 3.25 -11.24
CA VAL A 109 -7.71 3.48 -11.18
C VAL A 109 -7.40 4.14 -9.85
N ALA A 110 -6.63 3.46 -9.01
CA ALA A 110 -6.33 3.92 -7.66
C ALA A 110 -4.82 4.02 -7.44
N ARG A 111 -4.38 5.15 -6.88
CA ARG A 111 -3.07 5.29 -6.25
C ARG A 111 -3.19 4.91 -4.78
N VAL A 112 -2.52 3.83 -4.40
CA VAL A 112 -2.55 3.30 -3.04
C VAL A 112 -1.22 3.55 -2.36
N ARG A 113 -1.25 4.13 -1.16
CA ARG A 113 -0.07 4.30 -0.30
C ARG A 113 -0.24 3.52 1.00
N GLY A 114 0.84 2.94 1.49
CA GLY A 114 0.78 2.23 2.76
C GLY A 114 2.10 1.64 3.24
N ARG A 115 1.99 0.84 4.29
CA ARG A 115 3.11 0.03 4.81
C ARG A 115 3.20 -1.27 4.03
N ILE A 116 4.41 -1.68 3.71
CA ILE A 116 4.66 -3.01 3.16
C ILE A 116 4.53 -4.00 4.31
N THR A 117 3.80 -5.09 4.11
CA THR A 117 3.56 -6.13 5.13
C THR A 117 3.53 -7.50 4.47
N VAL A 118 3.70 -8.57 5.24
CA VAL A 118 3.52 -9.95 4.77
C VAL A 118 2.29 -10.56 5.43
N PHE A 119 1.47 -11.24 4.63
CA PHE A 119 0.40 -12.10 5.14
C PHE A 119 0.50 -13.48 4.49
N ARG A 120 0.62 -14.53 5.32
CA ARG A 120 0.75 -15.92 4.87
C ARG A 120 1.85 -16.13 3.80
N GLY A 121 2.98 -15.43 3.95
CA GLY A 121 4.12 -15.54 3.04
C GLY A 121 4.04 -14.62 1.80
N THR A 122 2.94 -13.90 1.60
CA THR A 122 2.76 -13.00 0.45
C THR A 122 2.88 -11.54 0.87
N VAL A 123 3.61 -10.74 0.09
CA VAL A 123 3.70 -9.29 0.27
C VAL A 123 2.35 -8.63 -0.03
N GLN A 124 1.97 -7.66 0.79
CA GLN A 124 0.76 -6.85 0.64
C GLN A 124 1.00 -5.44 1.16
N ILE A 125 0.13 -4.50 0.77
CA ILE A 125 0.14 -3.12 1.27
C ILE A 125 -0.95 -2.99 2.35
N THR A 126 -0.55 -2.66 3.58
CA THR A 126 -1.48 -2.16 4.59
C THR A 126 -1.74 -0.68 4.31
N VAL A 127 -2.93 -0.37 3.83
CA VAL A 127 -3.32 0.92 3.27
C VAL A 127 -3.31 2.01 4.34
N SER A 128 -2.71 3.14 3.99
CA SER A 128 -2.77 4.40 4.75
C SER A 128 -3.64 5.43 4.06
N ASP A 129 -3.62 5.47 2.72
CA ASP A 129 -4.32 6.44 1.89
C ASP A 129 -4.58 5.87 0.49
N VAL A 130 -5.67 6.34 -0.14
CA VAL A 130 -6.05 5.99 -1.52
C VAL A 130 -6.52 7.25 -2.23
N ALA A 131 -5.95 7.52 -3.40
CA ALA A 131 -6.42 8.56 -4.30
C ALA A 131 -6.93 7.93 -5.60
N PHE A 132 -8.11 8.35 -6.05
CA PHE A 132 -8.69 7.92 -7.32
C PHE A 132 -8.15 8.79 -8.46
N GLU A 133 -7.57 8.14 -9.46
CA GLU A 133 -6.91 8.81 -10.57
C GLU A 133 -7.89 9.00 -11.73
N THR A 134 -8.07 10.24 -12.17
CA THR A 134 -8.91 10.59 -13.32
C THR A 134 -8.10 10.87 -14.58
N ASP A 135 -6.79 11.14 -14.44
CA ASP A 135 -5.89 11.32 -15.58
C ASP A 135 -5.59 9.94 -16.22
N PRO A 136 -5.94 9.73 -17.50
CA PRO A 136 -5.66 8.48 -18.19
C PRO A 136 -4.15 8.16 -18.25
N ASN A 137 -3.27 9.15 -18.09
CA ASN A 137 -1.82 8.96 -18.09
C ASN A 137 -1.25 8.56 -16.73
N ALA A 138 -2.04 8.58 -15.64
CA ALA A 138 -1.54 8.39 -14.28
C ALA A 138 -0.75 7.08 -14.09
N GLN A 139 -1.21 5.98 -14.71
CA GLN A 139 -0.50 4.69 -14.67
C GLN A 139 0.84 4.75 -15.39
N VAL A 140 0.87 5.24 -16.63
CA VAL A 140 2.10 5.31 -17.44
C VAL A 140 3.12 6.25 -16.79
N LEU A 141 2.67 7.40 -16.27
CA LEU A 141 3.55 8.33 -15.54
C LEU A 141 4.11 7.69 -14.26
N HIS A 142 3.30 6.91 -13.54
CA HIS A 142 3.78 6.16 -12.38
C HIS A 142 4.80 5.08 -12.77
N TRP A 143 4.58 4.35 -13.87
CA TRP A 143 5.54 3.36 -14.38
C TRP A 143 6.89 4.00 -14.72
N LEU A 144 6.87 5.15 -15.43
CA LEU A 144 8.08 5.90 -15.74
C LEU A 144 8.83 6.33 -14.48
N ASP A 145 8.11 6.75 -13.44
CA ASP A 145 8.69 7.07 -12.15
C ASP A 145 9.32 5.85 -11.47
N CYS A 146 8.63 4.71 -11.43
CA CYS A 146 9.15 3.46 -10.84
C CYS A 146 10.45 3.03 -11.52
N VAL A 147 10.49 3.02 -12.86
CA VAL A 147 11.69 2.67 -13.64
C VAL A 147 12.82 3.66 -13.38
N ARG A 148 12.52 4.97 -13.35
CA ARG A 148 13.53 6.01 -13.09
C ARG A 148 14.10 5.88 -11.68
N LEU A 149 13.25 5.66 -10.67
CA LEU A 149 13.65 5.58 -9.27
C LEU A 149 14.39 4.28 -8.96
N SER A 150 14.00 3.16 -9.58
CA SER A 150 14.77 1.92 -9.51
C SER A 150 16.21 2.16 -9.95
N LYS A 151 16.44 2.74 -11.13
CA LYS A 151 17.79 3.01 -11.66
C LYS A 151 18.62 4.02 -10.86
N LYS A 152 17.98 4.93 -10.11
CA LYS A 152 18.66 6.07 -9.46
C LYS A 152 18.77 5.95 -7.94
N CYS A 153 17.91 5.15 -7.31
CA CYS A 153 17.72 5.18 -5.87
C CYS A 153 17.68 3.80 -5.21
N TYR A 154 17.18 2.76 -5.90
CA TYR A 154 16.94 1.45 -5.30
C TYR A 154 17.97 0.40 -5.73
N ASP A 155 18.50 0.53 -6.95
CA ASP A 155 19.37 -0.43 -7.61
C ASP A 155 20.83 -0.02 -7.67
#